data_AF-A0A7K1U0X3-F1
#
_entry.id   AF-A0A7K1U0X3-F1
#
_cell.length_a   1.000
_cell.length_b   1.000
_cell.length_c   1.000
_cell.angle_alpha   90.00
_cell.angle_beta   90.00
_cell.angle_gamma   90.00
#
_symmetry.space_group_name_H-M   'P 1'
#
loop_
_entity.id
_entity.type
_entity.pdbx_description
1 polymer ?
#
loop_
_entity_poly.entity_id
_entity_poly.type
_entity_poly.pdbx_seq_one_letter_code
_entity_poly.pdbx_strand_id
1 'polypeptide(L)'
;MYTQLHLKDMSALEQMLTGKTFDLIASLRRKYEKIITMMLISMFLMVIIFPMLSDGFTYPGSISGFTKCMFFYLLLLGFYWAKLRGIYYLDLSDFLKERLEQLLTMSRRSLRIEVGFSVAFYVGLLTVGRFFYGKGLEGLATTEMLLLFLLSFLFAGAMIFLIVRRHHRQIKELKSYLKEYQQA
;
A
#
# COMPACT_ATOMS: atom_id res chain seq x y z
N MET A 1 33.16 36.19 -10.66
CA MET A 1 33.10 35.00 -11.56
C MET A 1 32.82 33.70 -10.79
N TYR A 2 33.41 33.48 -9.61
CA TYR A 2 33.07 32.34 -8.72
C TYR A 2 31.61 32.27 -8.28
N THR A 3 30.97 33.41 -7.99
CA THR A 3 29.57 33.47 -7.53
C THR A 3 28.56 33.00 -8.58
N GLN A 4 28.85 33.18 -9.87
CA GLN A 4 27.94 32.77 -10.96
C GLN A 4 28.05 31.27 -11.28
N LEU A 5 29.22 30.65 -11.09
CA LEU A 5 29.39 29.20 -11.22
C LEU A 5 28.64 28.45 -10.10
N HIS A 6 28.76 28.94 -8.86
CA HIS A 6 28.07 28.35 -7.70
C HIS A 6 26.53 28.47 -7.81
N LEU A 7 26.02 29.58 -8.34
CA LEU A 7 24.58 29.76 -8.60
C LEU A 7 24.08 28.86 -9.75
N LYS A 8 24.91 28.59 -10.75
CA LYS A 8 24.56 27.70 -11.87
C LYS A 8 24.53 26.22 -11.43
N ASP A 9 25.45 25.83 -10.56
CA ASP A 9 25.44 24.48 -9.96
C ASP A 9 24.28 24.30 -8.97
N MET A 10 23.95 25.30 -8.15
CA MET A 10 22.78 25.23 -7.27
C MET A 10 21.45 25.18 -8.04
N SER A 11 21.28 25.99 -9.08
CA SER A 11 20.06 25.95 -9.90
C SER A 11 19.92 24.64 -10.69
N ALA A 12 21.02 24.05 -11.16
CA ALA A 12 21.02 22.71 -11.77
C ALA A 12 20.67 21.61 -10.77
N LEU A 13 21.21 21.69 -9.54
CA LEU A 13 20.90 20.77 -8.44
C LEU A 13 19.42 20.88 -8.03
N GLU A 14 18.87 22.09 -7.92
CA GLU A 14 17.47 22.32 -7.62
C GLU A 14 16.53 21.77 -8.70
N GLN A 15 16.86 21.95 -9.97
CA GLN A 15 16.09 21.37 -11.08
C GLN A 15 16.16 19.84 -11.08
N MET A 16 17.34 19.26 -10.85
CA MET A 16 17.52 17.81 -10.78
C MET A 16 16.74 17.19 -9.62
N LEU A 17 16.79 17.81 -8.44
CA LEU A 17 16.05 17.37 -7.25
C LEU A 17 14.55 17.54 -7.42
N THR A 18 14.10 18.61 -8.07
CA THR A 18 12.69 18.84 -8.42
C THR A 18 12.18 17.75 -9.37
N GLY A 19 12.95 17.43 -10.42
CA GLY A 19 12.61 16.34 -11.35
C GLY A 19 12.49 14.99 -10.66
N LYS A 20 13.49 14.62 -9.84
CA LYS A 20 13.45 13.37 -9.05
C LYS A 20 12.27 13.30 -8.09
N THR A 21 11.90 14.44 -7.52
CA THR A 21 10.75 14.55 -6.61
C THR A 21 9.44 14.33 -7.35
N PHE A 22 9.28 14.94 -8.52
CA PHE A 22 8.13 14.74 -9.39
C PHE A 22 8.01 13.28 -9.85
N ASP A 23 9.11 12.67 -10.26
CA ASP A 23 9.17 11.26 -10.66
C ASP A 23 8.75 10.31 -9.53
N LEU A 24 9.15 10.61 -8.29
CA LEU A 24 8.78 9.83 -7.11
C LEU A 24 7.27 9.89 -6.86
N ILE A 25 6.66 11.08 -6.98
CA ILE A 25 5.21 11.27 -6.83
C ILE A 25 4.45 10.57 -7.97
N ALA A 26 4.90 10.74 -9.21
CA ALA A 26 4.31 10.08 -10.38
C ALA A 26 4.39 8.55 -10.27
N SER A 27 5.52 8.02 -9.80
CA SER A 27 5.72 6.59 -9.54
C SER A 27 4.79 6.07 -8.44
N LEU A 28 4.60 6.84 -7.35
CA LEU A 28 3.64 6.50 -6.30
C LEU A 28 2.20 6.50 -6.82
N ARG A 29 1.81 7.51 -7.62
CA ARG A 29 0.49 7.59 -8.24
C ARG A 29 0.22 6.35 -9.10
N ARG A 30 1.10 6.06 -10.07
CA ARG A 30 0.99 4.89 -10.96
C ARG A 30 0.92 3.58 -10.19
N LYS A 31 1.64 3.46 -9.07
CA LYS A 31 1.59 2.28 -8.20
C LYS A 31 0.18 2.09 -7.63
N TYR A 32 -0.41 3.11 -7.03
CA TYR A 32 -1.73 2.98 -6.42
C TYR A 32 -2.83 2.81 -7.46
N GLU A 33 -2.76 3.51 -8.60
CA GLU A 33 -3.61 3.26 -9.75
C GLU A 33 -3.54 1.79 -10.18
N LYS A 34 -2.34 1.25 -10.40
CA LYS A 34 -2.15 -0.15 -10.80
C LYS A 34 -2.74 -1.13 -9.79
N ILE A 35 -2.56 -0.90 -8.49
CA ILE A 35 -3.15 -1.74 -7.44
C ILE A 35 -4.68 -1.70 -7.51
N ILE A 36 -5.27 -0.51 -7.61
CA ILE A 36 -6.72 -0.32 -7.72
C ILE A 36 -7.25 -1.00 -8.99
N THR A 37 -6.59 -0.79 -10.14
CA THR A 37 -6.97 -1.42 -11.41
C THR A 37 -6.90 -2.94 -11.33
N MET A 38 -5.82 -3.51 -10.78
CA MET A 38 -5.71 -4.96 -10.59
C MET A 38 -6.82 -5.50 -9.70
N MET A 39 -7.13 -4.79 -8.60
CA MET A 39 -8.22 -5.15 -7.70
C MET A 39 -9.60 -5.10 -8.36
N LEU A 40 -9.86 -4.07 -9.17
CA LEU A 40 -11.11 -3.95 -9.91
C LEU A 40 -11.24 -5.06 -10.96
N ILE A 41 -10.16 -5.37 -11.68
CA ILE A 41 -10.13 -6.49 -12.64
C ILE A 41 -10.38 -7.81 -11.93
N SER A 42 -9.73 -8.07 -10.79
CA SER A 42 -9.95 -9.30 -10.03
C SER A 42 -11.36 -9.39 -9.47
N MET A 43 -11.94 -8.28 -9.00
CA MET A 43 -13.35 -8.22 -8.58
C MET A 43 -14.28 -8.51 -9.76
N PHE A 44 -14.03 -7.90 -10.93
CA PHE A 44 -14.83 -8.11 -12.14
C PHE A 44 -14.78 -9.56 -12.62
N LEU A 45 -13.58 -10.14 -12.68
CA LEU A 45 -13.40 -11.57 -12.98
C LEU A 45 -14.15 -12.44 -11.98
N MET A 46 -14.07 -12.13 -10.69
CA MET A 46 -14.79 -12.88 -9.66
C MET A 46 -16.31 -12.77 -9.85
N VAL A 47 -16.85 -11.59 -10.20
CA VAL A 47 -18.28 -11.40 -10.47
C VAL A 47 -18.76 -12.18 -11.70
N ILE A 48 -17.93 -12.32 -12.74
CA ILE A 48 -18.29 -13.05 -13.97
C ILE A 48 -18.14 -14.57 -13.80
N ILE A 49 -17.05 -14.99 -13.17
CA ILE A 49 -16.70 -16.41 -13.04
C ILE A 49 -17.55 -17.07 -11.94
N PHE A 50 -17.90 -16.35 -10.87
CA PHE A 50 -18.63 -16.93 -9.75
C PHE A 50 -20.00 -17.53 -10.15
N PRO A 51 -20.84 -16.86 -10.96
CA PRO A 51 -22.07 -17.46 -11.48
C PRO A 51 -21.86 -18.65 -12.42
N MET A 52 -20.72 -18.73 -13.10
CA MET A 52 -20.39 -19.83 -14.03
C MET A 52 -19.87 -21.08 -13.30
N LEU A 53 -19.17 -20.90 -12.17
CA LEU A 53 -18.62 -22.01 -11.37
C LEU A 53 -19.56 -22.48 -10.26
N SER A 54 -20.43 -21.61 -9.76
CA SER A 54 -21.46 -22.01 -8.81
C SER A 54 -22.70 -22.37 -9.61
N ASP A 55 -23.00 -23.66 -9.76
CA ASP A 55 -24.28 -24.16 -10.25
C ASP A 55 -25.42 -23.47 -9.49
N GLY A 56 -25.99 -22.44 -10.11
CA GLY A 56 -27.09 -21.61 -9.61
C GLY A 56 -27.32 -21.68 -8.10
N PHE A 57 -26.45 -21.05 -7.31
CA PHE A 57 -26.64 -20.88 -5.86
C PHE A 57 -26.69 -22.16 -4.99
N THR A 58 -26.41 -23.35 -5.51
CA THR A 58 -26.69 -24.62 -4.79
C THR A 58 -25.50 -25.60 -4.73
N TYR A 59 -24.36 -25.20 -4.14
CA TYR A 59 -23.34 -26.08 -3.54
C TYR A 59 -22.55 -25.26 -2.49
N PRO A 60 -21.78 -25.81 -1.51
CA PRO A 60 -21.47 -25.18 -0.23
C PRO A 60 -20.37 -24.10 -0.35
N GLY A 61 -20.71 -23.02 -1.01
CA GLY A 61 -19.96 -21.79 -1.22
C GLY A 61 -20.94 -20.63 -1.18
N SER A 62 -21.63 -20.51 -0.04
CA SER A 62 -22.79 -19.62 0.15
C SER A 62 -22.59 -18.20 -0.40
N ILE A 63 -23.68 -17.55 -0.82
CA ILE A 63 -23.79 -16.10 -1.06
C ILE A 63 -23.02 -15.30 0.01
N SER A 64 -23.08 -15.76 1.26
CA SER A 64 -22.37 -15.14 2.38
C SER A 64 -20.84 -15.09 2.20
N GLY A 65 -20.22 -16.13 1.61
CA GLY A 65 -18.78 -16.16 1.34
C GLY A 65 -18.37 -15.18 0.24
N PHE A 66 -19.18 -15.09 -0.82
CA PHE A 66 -18.98 -14.11 -1.89
C PHE A 66 -19.11 -12.67 -1.35
N THR A 67 -20.18 -12.36 -0.62
CA THR A 67 -20.40 -11.04 -0.01
C THR A 67 -19.28 -10.66 0.95
N LYS A 68 -18.78 -11.60 1.76
CA LYS A 68 -17.63 -11.39 2.65
C LYS A 68 -16.35 -11.07 1.87
N CYS A 69 -16.05 -11.84 0.83
CA CYS A 69 -14.89 -11.58 -0.03
C CYS A 69 -14.99 -10.19 -0.70
N MET A 70 -16.16 -9.85 -1.24
CA MET A 70 -16.43 -8.53 -1.82
C MET A 70 -16.28 -7.40 -0.81
N PHE A 71 -16.72 -7.59 0.44
CA PHE A 71 -16.52 -6.62 1.50
C PHE A 71 -15.04 -6.36 1.78
N PHE A 72 -14.22 -7.41 1.90
CA PHE A 72 -12.77 -7.24 2.08
C PHE A 72 -12.09 -6.56 0.90
N TYR A 73 -12.52 -6.88 -0.33
CA TYR A 73 -12.07 -6.21 -1.54
C TYR A 73 -12.41 -4.71 -1.52
N LEU A 74 -13.64 -4.34 -1.17
CA LEU A 74 -14.07 -2.95 -1.06
C LEU A 74 -13.30 -2.21 0.03
N LEU A 75 -13.02 -2.85 1.16
CA LEU A 75 -12.23 -2.27 2.24
C LEU A 75 -10.79 -1.97 1.79
N LEU A 76 -10.13 -2.94 1.13
CA LEU A 76 -8.81 -2.74 0.53
C LEU A 76 -8.83 -1.65 -0.55
N LEU A 77 -9.88 -1.62 -1.38
CA LEU A 77 -10.02 -0.66 -2.46
C LEU A 77 -10.19 0.75 -1.90
N GLY A 78 -11.03 0.92 -0.88
CA GLY A 78 -11.21 2.17 -0.16
C GLY A 78 -9.91 2.66 0.49
N PHE A 79 -9.12 1.75 1.09
CA PHE A 79 -7.82 2.08 1.67
C PHE A 79 -6.82 2.60 0.61
N TYR A 80 -6.66 1.89 -0.51
CA TYR A 80 -5.75 2.31 -1.58
C TYR A 80 -6.27 3.54 -2.34
N TRP A 81 -7.59 3.70 -2.46
CA TRP A 81 -8.22 4.89 -3.01
C TRP A 81 -7.95 6.12 -2.16
N ALA A 82 -8.11 6.03 -0.84
CA ALA A 82 -7.78 7.12 0.08
C ALA A 82 -6.31 7.54 -0.03
N LYS A 83 -5.41 6.58 -0.25
CA LYS A 83 -3.98 6.82 -0.47
C LYS A 83 -3.70 7.53 -1.79
N LEU A 84 -4.35 7.10 -2.86
CA LEU A 84 -4.26 7.75 -4.18
C LEU A 84 -4.79 9.19 -4.08
N ARG A 85 -5.94 9.38 -3.43
CA ARG A 85 -6.53 10.70 -3.17
C ARG A 85 -5.55 11.60 -2.42
N GLY A 86 -4.92 11.08 -1.37
CA GLY A 86 -3.89 11.81 -0.62
C GLY A 86 -2.69 12.26 -1.45
N ILE A 87 -2.38 11.58 -2.56
CA ILE A 87 -1.31 11.99 -3.50
C ILE A 87 -1.81 13.03 -4.51
N TYR A 88 -3.07 12.97 -4.92
CA TYR A 88 -3.64 13.96 -5.85
C TYR A 88 -3.79 15.35 -5.21
N TYR A 89 -4.18 15.39 -3.93
CA TYR A 89 -4.32 16.63 -3.16
C TYR A 89 -3.08 16.95 -2.33
N LEU A 90 -1.92 16.46 -2.75
CA LEU A 90 -0.66 16.78 -2.09
C LEU A 90 -0.26 18.21 -2.46
N ASP A 91 -0.58 19.15 -1.60
CA ASP A 91 -0.15 20.53 -1.75
C ASP A 91 1.30 20.65 -1.26
N LEU A 92 2.23 20.73 -2.21
CA LEU A 92 3.66 20.74 -1.93
C LEU A 92 4.18 22.17 -1.96
N SER A 93 5.03 22.51 -1.00
CA SER A 93 5.70 23.80 -1.00
C SER A 93 6.48 24.03 -2.31
N ASP A 94 6.53 25.29 -2.74
CA ASP A 94 7.38 25.74 -3.85
C ASP A 94 8.86 25.71 -3.48
N PHE A 95 9.18 25.77 -2.17
CA PHE A 95 10.54 25.64 -1.68
C PHE A 95 10.98 24.17 -1.64
N LEU A 96 12.06 23.84 -2.35
CA LEU A 96 12.54 22.46 -2.52
C LEU A 96 12.84 21.76 -1.19
N LYS A 97 13.48 22.46 -0.25
CA LYS A 97 13.79 21.92 1.08
C LYS A 97 12.51 21.51 1.82
N GLU A 98 11.53 22.41 1.87
CA GLU A 98 10.24 22.16 2.53
C GLU A 98 9.47 21.04 1.83
N ARG A 99 9.48 21.00 0.50
CA ARG A 99 8.89 19.92 -0.30
C ARG A 99 9.47 18.55 0.04
N LEU A 100 10.80 18.44 0.15
CA LEU A 100 11.48 17.20 0.52
C LEU A 100 11.16 16.77 1.96
N GLU A 101 11.09 17.72 2.89
CA GLU A 101 10.71 17.46 4.29
C GLU A 101 9.24 17.01 4.41
N GLN A 102 8.33 17.64 3.66
CA GLN A 102 6.92 17.25 3.56
C GLN A 102 6.79 15.81 3.01
N LEU A 103 7.50 15.48 1.94
CA LEU A 103 7.48 14.13 1.35
C LEU A 103 8.08 13.07 2.26
N LEU A 104 9.15 13.40 2.98
CA LEU A 104 9.76 12.51 3.97
C LEU A 104 8.78 12.23 5.12
N THR A 105 8.09 13.27 5.60
CA THR A 105 7.07 13.15 6.64
C THR A 105 5.88 12.31 6.16
N MET A 106 5.39 12.59 4.95
CA MET A 106 4.34 11.83 4.29
C MET A 106 4.73 10.36 4.10
N SER A 107 5.94 10.06 3.64
CA SER A 107 6.44 8.71 3.42
C SER A 107 6.53 7.92 4.74
N ARG A 108 7.04 8.54 5.82
CA ARG A 108 7.06 7.92 7.17
C ARG A 108 5.66 7.66 7.71
N ARG A 109 4.73 8.61 7.55
CA ARG A 109 3.33 8.42 7.96
C ARG A 109 2.67 7.31 7.15
N SER A 110 2.90 7.31 5.84
CA SER A 110 2.42 6.30 4.89
C SER A 110 2.91 4.91 5.25
N LEU A 111 4.19 4.74 5.62
CA LEU A 111 4.73 3.47 6.09
C LEU A 111 3.98 2.95 7.33
N ARG A 112 3.83 3.80 8.36
CA ARG A 112 3.11 3.43 9.59
C ARG A 112 1.67 3.01 9.30
N ILE A 113 0.99 3.74 8.42
CA ILE A 113 -0.39 3.44 8.02
C ILE A 113 -0.48 2.13 7.24
N GLU A 114 0.41 1.87 6.26
CA GLU A 114 0.38 0.62 5.49
C GLU A 114 0.71 -0.61 6.34
N VAL A 115 1.68 -0.50 7.26
CA VAL A 115 2.00 -1.59 8.21
C VAL A 115 0.85 -1.80 9.18
N GLY A 116 0.33 -0.73 9.80
CA GLY A 116 -0.80 -0.82 10.73
C GLY A 116 -2.05 -1.40 10.08
N PHE A 117 -2.35 -0.97 8.84
CA PHE A 117 -3.43 -1.53 8.06
C PHE A 117 -3.20 -3.01 7.74
N SER A 118 -1.99 -3.41 7.32
CA SER A 118 -1.69 -4.82 7.02
C SER A 118 -1.88 -5.73 8.24
N VAL A 119 -1.44 -5.27 9.41
CA VAL A 119 -1.64 -6.00 10.68
C VAL A 119 -3.12 -6.05 11.06
N ALA A 120 -3.82 -4.92 11.03
CA ALA A 120 -5.24 -4.85 11.37
C ALA A 120 -6.10 -5.68 10.39
N PHE A 121 -5.76 -5.65 9.10
CA PHE A 121 -6.43 -6.42 8.07
C PHE A 121 -6.20 -7.93 8.24
N TYR A 122 -4.98 -8.35 8.58
CA TYR A 122 -4.67 -9.74 8.90
C TYR A 122 -5.46 -10.24 10.12
N VAL A 123 -5.41 -9.50 11.24
CA VAL A 123 -6.15 -9.83 12.46
C VAL A 123 -7.66 -9.83 12.20
N GLY A 124 -8.16 -8.84 11.46
CA GLY A 124 -9.56 -8.70 11.06
C GLY A 124 -10.04 -9.86 10.18
N LEU A 125 -9.23 -10.29 9.19
CA LEU A 125 -9.53 -11.45 8.36
C LEU A 125 -9.67 -12.73 9.19
N LEU A 126 -8.76 -12.95 10.15
CA LEU A 126 -8.79 -14.14 11.00
C LEU A 126 -9.99 -14.16 11.96
N THR A 127 -10.28 -13.02 12.59
CA THR A 127 -11.41 -12.89 13.51
C THR A 127 -12.74 -12.96 12.78
N VAL A 128 -12.94 -12.14 11.75
CA VAL A 128 -14.20 -12.15 10.96
C VAL A 128 -14.37 -13.49 10.25
N GLY A 129 -13.31 -14.09 9.73
CA GLY A 129 -13.35 -15.44 9.17
C GLY A 129 -13.92 -16.43 10.20
N ARG A 130 -13.28 -16.61 11.35
CA ARG A 130 -13.70 -17.67 12.29
C ARG A 130 -15.05 -17.42 12.97
N PHE A 131 -15.33 -16.19 13.38
CA PHE A 131 -16.59 -15.89 14.09
C PHE A 131 -17.81 -15.98 13.17
N PHE A 132 -17.69 -15.62 11.89
CA PHE A 132 -18.80 -15.69 10.94
C PHE A 132 -18.95 -17.03 10.20
N TYR A 133 -17.98 -17.94 10.29
CA TYR A 133 -18.10 -19.33 9.80
C TYR A 133 -18.51 -20.32 10.91
N GLY A 134 -18.98 -19.83 12.06
CA GLY A 134 -19.67 -20.62 13.08
C GLY A 134 -18.80 -21.53 13.94
N LYS A 135 -17.48 -21.58 13.70
CA LYS A 135 -16.54 -22.43 14.47
C LYS A 135 -15.93 -21.72 15.67
N GLY A 136 -16.05 -20.39 15.81
CA GLY A 136 -15.46 -19.65 16.94
C GLY A 136 -13.98 -20.03 17.16
N LEU A 137 -13.63 -20.47 18.38
CA LEU A 137 -12.30 -21.00 18.73
C LEU A 137 -12.18 -22.52 18.54
N GLU A 138 -13.25 -23.23 18.19
CA GLU A 138 -13.21 -24.68 18.00
C GLU A 138 -12.37 -25.07 16.78
N GLY A 139 -11.65 -26.19 16.90
CA GLY A 139 -10.78 -26.71 15.85
C GLY A 139 -9.57 -25.82 15.54
N LEU A 140 -9.15 -24.92 16.44
CA LEU A 140 -7.91 -24.14 16.27
C LEU A 140 -6.65 -25.00 16.35
N ALA A 141 -6.71 -26.08 17.13
CA ALA A 141 -5.58 -26.97 17.39
C ALA A 141 -5.46 -28.13 16.38
N THR A 142 -6.31 -28.20 15.33
CA THR A 142 -6.12 -29.20 14.28
C THR A 142 -4.87 -28.87 13.47
N THR A 143 -4.11 -29.88 13.09
CA THR A 143 -2.85 -29.73 12.35
C THR A 143 -3.04 -28.93 11.06
N GLU A 144 -4.15 -29.12 10.36
CA GLU A 144 -4.51 -28.39 9.14
C GLU A 144 -4.71 -26.89 9.39
N MET A 145 -5.41 -26.53 10.48
CA MET A 145 -5.64 -25.13 10.83
C MET A 145 -4.36 -24.45 11.31
N LEU A 146 -3.50 -25.17 12.03
CA LEU A 146 -2.18 -24.67 12.43
C LEU A 146 -1.29 -24.41 11.22
N LEU A 147 -1.28 -25.32 10.23
CA LEU A 147 -0.55 -25.11 8.98
C LEU A 147 -1.08 -23.91 8.17
N LEU A 148 -2.39 -23.78 8.04
CA LEU A 148 -3.02 -22.62 7.38
C LEU A 148 -2.70 -21.30 8.11
N PHE A 149 -2.75 -21.31 9.44
CA PHE A 149 -2.39 -20.15 10.25
C PHE A 149 -0.92 -19.77 10.04
N LEU A 150 -0.01 -20.74 10.09
CA LEU A 150 1.43 -20.52 9.92
C LEU A 150 1.75 -20.02 8.50
N LEU A 151 1.11 -20.57 7.48
CA LEU A 151 1.23 -20.09 6.09
C LEU A 151 0.70 -18.65 5.95
N SER A 152 -0.46 -18.35 6.53
CA SER A 152 -1.05 -17.00 6.51
C SER A 152 -0.18 -15.98 7.25
N PHE A 153 0.45 -16.40 8.35
CA PHE A 153 1.36 -15.58 9.15
C PHE A 153 2.64 -15.29 8.38
N LEU A 154 3.24 -16.31 7.75
CA LEU A 154 4.39 -16.14 6.86
C LEU A 154 4.07 -15.18 5.70
N PHE A 155 2.90 -15.32 5.09
CA PHE A 155 2.45 -14.44 4.02
C PHE A 155 2.29 -12.99 4.49
N ALA A 156 1.63 -12.77 5.64
CA ALA A 156 1.49 -11.44 6.24
C ALA A 156 2.87 -10.82 6.59
N GLY A 157 3.76 -11.63 7.17
CA GLY A 157 5.13 -11.21 7.48
C GLY A 157 5.93 -10.82 6.22
N ALA A 158 5.84 -11.62 5.16
CA ALA A 158 6.47 -11.31 3.87
C ALA A 158 5.91 -10.01 3.26
N MET A 159 4.60 -9.81 3.30
CA MET A 159 3.95 -8.58 2.83
C MET A 159 4.43 -7.35 3.62
N ILE A 160 4.45 -7.44 4.95
CA ILE A 160 4.96 -6.36 5.81
C ILE A 160 6.44 -6.08 5.50
N PHE A 161 7.26 -7.12 5.33
CA PHE A 161 8.68 -6.96 4.97
C PHE A 161 8.85 -6.22 3.63
N LEU A 162 8.07 -6.57 2.61
CA LEU A 162 8.10 -5.89 1.31
C LEU A 162 7.69 -4.41 1.41
N ILE A 163 6.64 -4.12 2.20
CA ILE A 163 6.18 -2.75 2.47
C ILE A 163 7.30 -1.95 3.16
N VAL A 164 7.85 -2.48 4.26
CA VAL A 164 8.90 -1.82 5.05
C VAL A 164 10.14 -1.58 4.20
N ARG A 165 10.64 -2.59 3.50
CA ARG A 165 11.84 -2.50 2.66
C ARG A 165 11.70 -1.40 1.60
N ARG A 166 10.53 -1.32 0.97
CA ARG A 166 10.23 -0.31 -0.04
C ARG A 166 10.23 1.11 0.55
N HIS A 167 9.48 1.35 1.63
CA HIS A 167 9.44 2.68 2.23
C HIS A 167 10.79 3.08 2.81
N HIS A 168 11.56 2.15 3.38
CA HIS A 168 12.92 2.43 3.84
C HIS A 168 13.83 2.89 2.71
N ARG A 169 13.74 2.26 1.54
CA ARG A 169 14.49 2.70 0.35
C ARG A 169 14.10 4.12 -0.05
N GLN A 170 12.80 4.42 -0.15
CA GLN A 170 12.31 5.76 -0.51
C GLN A 170 12.70 6.83 0.52
N ILE A 171 12.61 6.52 1.81
CA ILE A 171 13.03 7.43 2.89
C ILE A 171 14.54 7.66 2.84
N LYS A 172 15.34 6.63 2.54
CA LYS A 172 16.80 6.75 2.41
C LYS A 172 17.17 7.64 1.22
N GLU A 173 16.50 7.46 0.07
CA GLU A 173 16.68 8.30 -1.11
C GLU A 173 16.32 9.77 -0.80
N LEU A 174 15.16 10.04 -0.19
CA LEU A 174 14.76 11.39 0.23
C LEU A 174 15.72 12.03 1.25
N LYS A 175 16.26 11.25 2.20
CA LYS A 175 17.28 11.72 3.13
C LYS A 175 18.61 12.07 2.43
N SER A 176 19.00 11.29 1.42
CA SER A 176 20.19 11.59 0.61
C SER A 176 20.04 12.93 -0.09
N TYR A 177 18.88 13.15 -0.71
CA TYR A 177 18.56 14.40 -1.41
C TYR A 177 18.55 15.63 -0.49
N LEU A 178 17.98 15.49 0.71
CA LEU A 178 18.05 16.54 1.73
C LEU A 178 19.48 16.84 2.17
N LYS A 179 20.32 15.81 2.30
CA LYS A 179 21.72 15.97 2.69
C LYS A 179 22.54 16.62 1.57
N GLU A 180 22.33 16.22 0.32
CA GLU A 180 22.95 16.82 -0.86
C GLU A 180 22.60 18.31 -0.96
N TYR A 181 21.34 18.68 -0.70
CA TYR A 181 20.91 20.10 -0.67
C TYR A 181 21.51 20.91 0.49
N GLN A 182 21.75 20.29 1.65
CA GLN A 182 22.35 20.98 2.81
C GLN A 182 23.87 21.15 2.71
N GLN A 183 24.52 20.37 1.84
CA GLN A 183 25.97 20.36 1.65
C GLN A 183 26.41 21.15 0.41
N ALA A 184 25.47 21.44 -0.50
CA ALA A 184 25.63 22.37 -1.62
C ALA A 184 25.44 23.82 -1.15
#